data_AF-A0A3D1RSX8-F1
#
_entry.id   AF-A0A3D1RSX8-F1
#
_cell.length_a   1.000
_cell.length_b   1.000
_cell.length_c   1.000
_cell.angle_alpha   90.00
_cell.angle_beta   90.00
_cell.angle_gamma   90.00
#
_symmetry.space_group_name_H-M   'P 1'
#
loop_
_entity.id
_entity.type
_entity.pdbx_description
1 polymer ?
#
loop_
_entity_poly.entity_id
_entity_poly.type
_entity_poly.pdbx_seq_one_letter_code
_entity_poly.pdbx_strand_id
1 'polypeptide(L)'
;MDLDLGMAETVAPYMPGADAIADCMWLSETELEIYSSEYGRTGFQGGLQWYRCATSEAENNALRLWAGRTIDVPSLFVAGKSDWGVYQKPGAFEAMQASACTRMEECHLVTGAGHWVQQEQPEAVGRILNEFLGRQHG
;
A
#
# COMPACT_ATOMS: atom_id res chain seq x y z
N MET A 1 6.06 7.12 -18.76
CA MET A 1 5.10 6.22 -19.40
C MET A 1 4.91 6.76 -20.80
N ASP A 2 5.02 5.90 -21.80
CA ASP A 2 4.67 6.29 -23.17
C ASP A 2 3.19 6.67 -23.18
N LEU A 3 2.86 7.85 -23.71
CA LEU A 3 1.51 8.40 -23.66
C LEU A 3 0.55 7.65 -24.58
N ASP A 4 1.09 6.90 -25.54
CA ASP A 4 0.31 6.14 -26.51
C ASP A 4 -0.04 4.72 -26.01
N LEU A 5 0.46 4.32 -24.84
CA LEU A 5 0.23 2.99 -24.27
C LEU A 5 -0.73 3.03 -23.09
N GLY A 6 -1.66 2.06 -23.06
CA GLY A 6 -2.45 1.74 -21.89
C GLY A 6 -1.62 1.10 -20.77
N MET A 7 -2.22 0.91 -19.60
CA MET A 7 -1.54 0.30 -18.46
C MET A 7 -1.03 -1.12 -18.77
N ALA A 8 -1.85 -1.95 -19.41
CA ALA A 8 -1.48 -3.33 -19.76
C ALA A 8 -0.28 -3.38 -20.72
N GLU A 9 -0.27 -2.52 -21.74
CA GLU A 9 0.83 -2.43 -22.71
C GLU A 9 2.10 -1.86 -22.08
N THR A 10 1.95 -0.89 -21.17
CA THR A 10 3.06 -0.31 -20.42
C THR A 10 3.76 -1.35 -19.54
N VAL A 11 3.00 -2.26 -18.91
CA VAL A 11 3.58 -3.25 -17.99
C VAL A 11 4.00 -4.55 -18.68
N ALA A 12 3.49 -4.86 -19.86
CA ALA A 12 3.77 -6.10 -20.58
C ALA A 12 5.28 -6.40 -20.76
N PRO A 13 6.16 -5.43 -21.09
CA PRO A 13 7.61 -5.68 -21.19
C PRO A 13 8.27 -6.10 -19.87
N TYR A 14 7.62 -5.81 -18.73
CA TYR A 14 8.10 -6.11 -17.39
C TYR A 14 7.39 -7.33 -16.77
N MET A 15 6.56 -8.03 -17.55
CA MET A 15 5.84 -9.21 -17.06
C MET A 15 6.85 -10.30 -16.67
N PRO A 16 6.69 -10.97 -15.52
CA PRO A 16 7.54 -12.08 -15.14
C PRO A 16 7.47 -13.21 -16.18
N GLY A 17 8.59 -13.92 -16.36
CA GLY A 17 8.64 -15.12 -17.21
C GLY A 17 7.78 -16.26 -16.65
N ALA A 18 7.44 -17.24 -17.49
CA ALA A 18 6.58 -18.35 -17.11
C ALA A 18 7.06 -19.11 -15.86
N ASP A 19 8.37 -19.33 -15.74
CA ASP A 19 8.95 -20.00 -14.56
C ASP A 19 8.74 -19.17 -13.28
N ALA A 20 8.92 -17.85 -13.34
CA ALA A 20 8.70 -16.97 -12.19
C ALA A 20 7.22 -16.87 -11.81
N ILE A 21 6.31 -17.00 -12.78
CA ILE A 21 4.86 -17.09 -12.51
C ILE A 21 4.54 -18.43 -11.83
N ALA A 22 5.09 -19.54 -12.35
CA ALA A 22 4.88 -20.87 -11.78
C ALA A 22 5.45 -21.01 -10.35
N ASP A 23 6.55 -20.31 -10.07
CA ASP A 23 7.19 -20.27 -8.74
C ASP A 23 6.56 -19.23 -7.80
N CYS A 24 5.53 -18.50 -8.22
CA CYS A 24 4.84 -17.53 -7.37
C CYS A 24 4.08 -18.23 -6.25
N MET A 25 4.54 -18.03 -5.01
CA MET A 25 3.94 -18.66 -3.83
C MET A 25 2.98 -17.74 -3.06
N TRP A 26 2.96 -16.44 -3.35
CA TRP A 26 2.22 -15.45 -2.56
C TRP A 26 0.90 -14.99 -3.20
N LEU A 27 0.67 -15.34 -4.46
CA LEU A 27 -0.59 -15.13 -5.16
C LEU A 27 -0.85 -16.35 -6.06
N SER A 28 -1.52 -17.34 -5.50
CA SER A 28 -1.91 -18.56 -6.22
C SER A 28 -3.04 -18.30 -7.22
N GLU A 29 -3.23 -19.22 -8.17
CA GLU A 29 -4.36 -19.17 -9.12
C GLU A 29 -5.72 -19.12 -8.41
N THR A 30 -5.87 -19.85 -7.29
CA THR A 30 -7.12 -19.82 -6.51
C THR A 30 -7.37 -18.45 -5.86
N GLU A 31 -6.33 -17.80 -5.34
CA GLU A 31 -6.46 -16.45 -4.78
C GLU A 31 -6.75 -15.42 -5.87
N LEU A 32 -6.08 -15.53 -7.03
CA LEU A 32 -6.34 -14.69 -8.19
C LEU A 32 -7.78 -14.87 -8.70
N GLU A 33 -8.29 -16.11 -8.73
CA GLU A 33 -9.68 -16.41 -9.11
C GLU A 33 -10.67 -15.68 -8.19
N ILE A 34 -10.44 -15.69 -6.87
CA ILE A 34 -11.27 -14.96 -5.91
C ILE A 34 -11.31 -13.47 -6.29
N TYR A 35 -10.16 -12.81 -6.44
CA TYR A 35 -10.11 -11.39 -6.80
C TYR A 35 -10.82 -11.11 -8.13
N SER A 36 -10.53 -11.91 -9.16
CA SER A 36 -11.12 -11.72 -10.49
C SER A 36 -12.64 -11.90 -10.48
N SER A 37 -13.15 -12.89 -9.73
CA SER A 37 -14.59 -13.13 -9.59
C SER A 37 -15.30 -11.99 -8.86
N GLU A 38 -14.68 -11.43 -7.83
CA GLU A 38 -15.26 -10.36 -7.03
C GLU A 38 -15.29 -9.04 -7.80
N TYR A 39 -14.22 -8.72 -8.55
CA TYR A 39 -14.24 -7.60 -9.48
C TYR A 39 -15.19 -7.82 -10.66
N GLY A 40 -15.35 -9.06 -11.13
CA GLY A 40 -16.36 -9.40 -12.13
C GLY A 40 -17.80 -9.16 -11.63
N ARG A 41 -18.06 -9.47 -10.36
CA ARG A 41 -19.37 -9.30 -9.71
C ARG A 41 -19.68 -7.85 -9.35
N THR A 42 -18.69 -7.09 -8.86
CA THR A 42 -18.89 -5.76 -8.26
C THR A 42 -18.44 -4.61 -9.17
N GLY A 43 -17.61 -4.89 -10.18
CA GLY A 43 -16.94 -3.89 -11.00
C GLY A 43 -15.90 -3.08 -10.22
N PHE A 44 -15.26 -2.14 -10.91
CA PHE A 44 -14.20 -1.30 -10.34
C PHE A 44 -14.70 0.03 -9.77
N GLN A 45 -15.97 0.38 -9.99
CA GLN A 45 -16.49 1.71 -9.67
C GLN A 45 -16.30 2.06 -8.20
N GLY A 46 -16.60 1.15 -7.26
CA GLY A 46 -16.44 1.40 -5.83
C GLY A 46 -15.00 1.80 -5.45
N GLY A 47 -14.02 1.03 -5.91
CA GLY A 47 -12.60 1.35 -5.69
C GLY A 47 -12.17 2.66 -6.36
N LEU A 48 -12.63 2.91 -7.59
CA LEU A 48 -12.29 4.13 -8.34
C LEU A 48 -12.92 5.40 -7.74
N GLN A 49 -14.05 5.31 -7.04
CA GLN A 49 -14.64 6.47 -6.37
C GLN A 49 -13.71 7.06 -5.30
N TRP A 50 -12.92 6.24 -4.62
CA TRP A 50 -11.96 6.74 -3.64
C TRP A 50 -10.98 7.75 -4.27
N TYR A 51 -10.46 7.44 -5.46
CA TYR A 51 -9.57 8.36 -6.19
C TYR A 51 -10.29 9.65 -6.58
N ARG A 52 -11.55 9.58 -7.03
CA ARG A 52 -12.34 10.77 -7.38
C ARG A 52 -12.51 11.70 -6.17
N CYS A 53 -12.76 11.14 -4.99
CA CYS A 53 -12.80 11.90 -3.74
C CYS A 53 -11.41 12.44 -3.35
N ALA A 54 -10.36 11.61 -3.42
CA ALA A 54 -9.00 11.99 -3.07
C ALA A 54 -8.45 13.13 -3.95
N THR A 55 -8.91 13.25 -5.20
CA THR A 55 -8.54 14.34 -6.11
C THR A 55 -9.56 15.50 -6.13
N SER A 56 -10.65 15.42 -5.37
CA SER A 56 -11.68 16.46 -5.31
C SER A 56 -11.21 17.66 -4.50
N GLU A 57 -11.29 18.86 -5.08
CA GLU A 57 -10.93 20.08 -4.36
C GLU A 57 -11.82 20.32 -3.14
N ALA A 58 -13.13 20.07 -3.26
CA ALA A 58 -14.07 20.27 -2.16
C ALA A 58 -13.74 19.38 -0.95
N GLU A 59 -13.49 18.10 -1.20
CA GLU A 59 -13.14 17.14 -0.15
C GLU A 59 -11.77 17.46 0.48
N ASN A 60 -10.77 17.81 -0.35
CA ASN A 60 -9.47 18.25 0.16
C ASN A 60 -9.55 19.55 0.98
N ASN A 61 -10.42 20.48 0.59
CA ASN A 61 -10.64 21.72 1.33
C ASN A 61 -11.28 21.45 2.70
N ALA A 62 -12.19 20.48 2.80
CA ALA A 62 -12.78 20.08 4.08
C ALA A 62 -11.71 19.55 5.06
N LEU A 63 -10.69 18.84 4.56
CA LEU A 63 -9.59 18.32 5.38
C LEU A 63 -8.71 19.43 5.99
N ARG A 64 -8.74 20.67 5.46
CA ARG A 64 -7.96 21.80 6.00
C ARG A 64 -8.32 22.16 7.44
N LEU A 65 -9.49 21.75 7.94
CA LEU A 65 -9.84 21.87 9.35
C LEU A 65 -8.83 21.21 10.29
N TRP A 66 -8.09 20.21 9.79
CA TRP A 66 -7.07 19.47 10.52
C TRP A 66 -5.64 19.94 10.20
N ALA A 67 -5.48 21.01 9.43
CA ALA A 67 -4.16 21.53 9.08
C ALA A 67 -3.35 21.88 10.34
N GLY A 68 -2.12 21.39 10.41
CA GLY A 68 -1.23 21.59 11.55
C GLY A 68 -1.52 20.72 12.77
N ARG A 69 -2.54 19.84 12.72
CA ARG A 69 -2.75 18.81 13.75
C ARG A 69 -1.85 17.60 13.49
N THR A 70 -1.56 16.87 14.57
CA THR A 70 -0.77 15.65 14.56
C THR A 70 -1.63 14.42 14.84
N ILE A 71 -1.11 13.25 14.50
CA ILE A 71 -1.64 11.94 14.89
C ILE A 71 -0.93 11.53 16.19
N ASP A 72 -1.69 11.42 17.28
CA ASP A 72 -1.13 11.26 18.64
C ASP A 72 -1.25 9.87 19.24
N VAL A 73 -1.70 8.90 18.45
CA VAL A 73 -1.80 7.49 18.85
C VAL A 73 -0.51 6.73 18.52
N PRO A 74 -0.18 5.65 19.27
CA PRO A 74 0.89 4.74 18.86
C PRO A 74 0.70 4.33 17.40
N SER A 75 1.73 4.54 16.59
CA SER A 75 1.66 4.35 15.15
C SER A 75 2.81 3.48 14.67
N LEU A 76 2.49 2.63 13.69
CA LEU A 76 3.41 1.73 13.00
C LEU A 76 3.16 1.88 11.50
N PHE A 77 4.23 2.01 10.73
CA PHE A 77 4.18 1.95 9.27
C PHE A 77 4.94 0.73 8.74
N VAL A 78 4.33 -0.02 7.83
CA VAL A 78 4.94 -1.19 7.16
C VAL A 78 4.67 -1.11 5.67
N ALA A 79 5.72 -1.15 4.86
CA ALA A 79 5.65 -1.20 3.41
C ALA A 79 6.71 -2.15 2.85
N GLY A 80 6.55 -2.59 1.60
CA GLY A 80 7.61 -3.30 0.90
C GLY A 80 8.74 -2.35 0.51
N LYS A 81 9.99 -2.83 0.57
CA LYS A 81 11.17 -2.04 0.18
C LYS A 81 11.17 -1.68 -1.32
N SER A 82 10.50 -2.48 -2.14
CA SER A 82 10.32 -2.23 -3.58
C SER A 82 9.02 -1.50 -3.91
N ASP A 83 8.24 -1.06 -2.90
CA ASP A 83 6.99 -0.33 -3.13
C ASP A 83 7.27 1.13 -3.53
N TRP A 84 6.70 1.54 -4.67
CA TRP A 84 6.69 2.94 -5.11
C TRP A 84 5.82 3.84 -4.20
N GLY A 85 4.85 3.27 -3.48
CA GLY A 85 3.89 3.97 -2.62
C GLY A 85 4.52 5.00 -1.69
N VAL A 86 5.65 4.65 -1.07
CA VAL A 86 6.40 5.51 -0.13
C VAL A 86 6.91 6.80 -0.79
N TYR A 87 7.10 6.80 -2.12
CA TYR A 87 7.65 7.91 -2.88
C TYR A 87 6.59 8.75 -3.63
N GLN A 88 5.32 8.35 -3.59
CA GLN A 88 4.25 9.05 -4.32
C GLN A 88 4.07 10.51 -3.88
N LYS A 89 4.33 10.80 -2.60
CA LYS A 89 4.30 12.15 -2.04
C LYS A 89 5.68 12.46 -1.45
N PRO A 90 6.53 13.21 -2.17
CA PRO A 90 7.87 13.55 -1.69
C PRO A 90 7.83 14.15 -0.29
N GLY A 91 8.65 13.61 0.62
CA GLY A 91 8.75 14.08 2.01
C GLY A 91 7.67 13.56 2.96
N ALA A 92 6.63 12.85 2.46
CA ALA A 92 5.55 12.38 3.33
C ALA A 92 6.01 11.29 4.30
N PHE A 93 6.88 10.37 3.85
CA PHE A 93 7.43 9.31 4.69
C PHE A 93 8.31 9.88 5.82
N GLU A 94 9.14 10.87 5.51
CA GLU A 94 9.98 11.57 6.48
C GLU A 94 9.13 12.42 7.44
N ALA A 95 8.14 13.16 6.93
CA ALA A 95 7.25 13.97 7.74
C ALA A 95 6.42 13.11 8.70
N MET A 96 5.96 11.95 8.26
CA MET A 96 5.24 10.99 9.10
C MET A 96 6.04 10.57 10.33
N GLN A 97 7.34 10.33 10.15
CA GLN A 97 8.27 9.96 11.24
C GLN A 97 8.68 11.15 12.10
N ALA A 98 8.88 12.32 11.50
CA ALA A 98 9.50 13.46 12.17
C ALA A 98 8.51 14.40 12.87
N SER A 99 7.28 14.54 12.34
CA SER A 99 6.40 15.62 12.78
C SER A 99 4.90 15.35 12.66
N ALA A 100 4.43 14.55 11.71
CA ALA A 100 3.00 14.33 11.51
C ALA A 100 2.40 13.36 12.54
N CYS A 101 3.18 12.41 13.05
CA CYS A 101 2.78 11.52 14.14
C CYS A 101 3.63 11.82 15.38
N THR A 102 3.03 12.18 16.51
CA THR A 102 3.78 12.42 17.76
C THR A 102 4.26 11.14 18.43
N ARG A 103 3.67 10.00 18.04
CA ARG A 103 4.00 8.66 18.52
C ARG A 103 4.19 7.67 17.37
N MET A 104 5.00 8.03 16.38
CA MET A 104 5.49 7.05 15.40
C MET A 104 6.58 6.19 16.08
N GLU A 105 6.25 4.95 16.39
CA GLU A 105 7.17 4.06 17.11
C GLU A 105 8.11 3.34 16.14
N GLU A 106 7.59 2.93 14.98
CA GLU A 106 8.32 2.10 14.03
C GLU A 106 7.92 2.35 12.58
N CYS A 107 8.90 2.26 11.69
CA CYS A 107 8.72 2.26 10.24
C CYS A 107 9.56 1.13 9.63
N HIS A 108 8.90 0.17 8.97
CA HIS A 108 9.54 -1.00 8.39
C HIS A 108 9.39 -1.01 6.87
N LEU A 109 10.53 -1.11 6.17
CA LEU A 109 10.59 -1.38 4.73
C LEU A 109 11.05 -2.83 4.51
N VAL A 110 10.09 -3.72 4.25
CA VAL A 110 10.30 -5.17 4.21
C VAL A 110 11.04 -5.56 2.92
N THR A 111 12.20 -6.21 3.08
CA THR A 111 12.99 -6.69 1.93
C THR A 111 12.27 -7.85 1.26
N GLY A 112 12.32 -7.91 -0.08
CA GLY A 112 11.65 -8.97 -0.85
C GLY A 112 10.14 -8.78 -0.98
N ALA A 113 9.63 -7.57 -0.71
CA ALA A 113 8.25 -7.18 -0.92
C ALA A 113 8.14 -5.86 -1.72
N GLY A 114 7.14 -5.79 -2.58
CA GLY A 114 6.62 -4.59 -3.22
C GLY A 114 5.33 -4.10 -2.54
N HIS A 115 4.32 -3.78 -3.35
CA HIS A 115 3.12 -3.08 -2.90
C HIS A 115 2.20 -3.94 -2.01
N TRP A 116 2.14 -5.25 -2.26
CA TRP A 116 1.25 -6.16 -1.53
C TRP A 116 1.98 -6.80 -0.35
N VAL A 117 2.67 -6.00 0.46
CA VAL A 117 3.65 -6.45 1.47
C VAL A 117 3.14 -7.56 2.40
N GLN A 118 1.87 -7.52 2.78
CA GLN A 118 1.23 -8.52 3.64
C GLN A 118 0.94 -9.85 2.94
N GLN A 119 0.83 -9.86 1.62
CA GLN A 119 0.72 -11.09 0.81
C GLN A 119 2.11 -11.60 0.44
N GLU A 120 3.01 -10.71 0.02
CA GLU A 120 4.35 -11.06 -0.46
C GLU A 120 5.29 -11.54 0.66
N GLN A 121 5.17 -11.00 1.88
CA GLN A 121 5.99 -11.35 3.05
C GLN A 121 5.13 -11.50 4.32
N PRO A 122 4.18 -12.46 4.34
CA PRO A 122 3.14 -12.54 5.37
C PRO A 122 3.71 -12.82 6.76
N GLU A 123 4.71 -13.69 6.86
CA GLU A 123 5.36 -14.01 8.15
C GLU A 123 6.11 -12.81 8.73
N ALA A 124 6.79 -12.04 7.88
CA ALA A 124 7.51 -10.85 8.32
C ALA A 124 6.54 -9.77 8.82
N VAL A 125 5.47 -9.51 8.08
CA VAL A 125 4.43 -8.55 8.48
C VAL A 125 3.73 -9.01 9.76
N GLY A 126 3.34 -10.29 9.86
CA GLY A 126 2.69 -10.85 11.04
C GLY A 126 3.54 -10.72 12.31
N ARG A 127 4.85 -10.99 12.20
CA ARG A 127 5.79 -10.80 13.32
C ARG A 127 5.88 -9.33 13.75
N ILE A 128 6.04 -8.39 12.81
CA ILE A 128 6.10 -6.94 13.10
C ILE A 128 4.82 -6.49 13.83
N LEU A 129 3.65 -6.90 13.34
CA LEU A 129 2.37 -6.56 13.96
C LEU A 129 2.24 -7.12 15.39
N ASN A 130 2.59 -8.39 15.59
CA ASN A 130 2.54 -9.02 16.93
C ASN A 130 3.48 -8.34 17.92
N GLU A 131 4.70 -8.00 17.50
CA GLU A 131 5.66 -7.27 18.33
C GLU A 131 5.13 -5.87 18.71
N PHE A 132 4.57 -5.14 17.74
CA PHE A 132 3.99 -3.82 17.98
C PHE A 132 2.81 -3.89 18.94
N LEU A 133 1.82 -4.76 18.67
CA LEU A 133 0.64 -4.92 19.51
C LEU A 133 0.99 -5.41 20.91
N GLY A 134 1.97 -6.32 21.04
CA GLY A 134 2.46 -6.79 22.32
C GLY A 134 3.01 -5.67 23.22
N ARG A 135 3.63 -4.64 22.63
CA ARG A 135 4.10 -3.45 23.36
C ARG A 135 2.96 -2.52 23.80
N GLN A 136 1.83 -2.50 23.10
CA GLN A 136 0.70 -1.61 23.44
C GLN A 136 -0.14 -2.11 24.61
N HIS A 137 -0.05 -3.39 24.94
CA HIS A 137 -0.79 -4.04 26.03
C HIS A 137 0.06 -4.25 27.30
N GLY A 138 1.26 -3.69 27.35
CA GLY A 138 2.19 -3.73 28.48
C GLY A 138 2.07 -2.55 29.44
#